data_AF-A0A2V8YIJ1-F1
#
_entry.id   AF-A0A2V8YIJ1-F1
#
_cell.length_a   1.000
_cell.length_b   1.000
_cell.length_c   1.000
_cell.angle_alpha   90.00
_cell.angle_beta   90.00
_cell.angle_gamma   90.00
#
_symmetry.space_group_name_H-M   'P 1'
#
loop_
_entity.id
_entity.type
_entity.pdbx_description
1 polymer ?
#
loop_
_entity_poly.entity_id
_entity_poly.type
_entity_poly.pdbx_seq_one_letter_code
_entity_poly.pdbx_strand_id
1 'polypeptide(L)'
;MHKSIRCFAVGMILAAVSLPLAMTAPAQDAKFDSDTISGLGARNIGSAAMSGRVAALAAVKENGRLTVYVGAASGGVWKSINGGTTFKPVFDKEAVQSIGAIAIDPQSPKTIWVGTGEAWTRNSTSIGDGIYKSTDGGDSWHNMGLPNSERISKILVDPKDRNTVYVCVPGKLWSDSEDRGVYKTTDGGKTWNKTLKGPNPSTGCSMMSMNPQDPKVLFAGMWDFRRTPSGSGFFKTTDGGATWQELDEKTAKGLPAKPWGRIAVAIAPSKPDVVYAMIESTRSALFRSDDAGKTWQEGDRSNWMVWRPFYFANLIVDPKNENKVYKPDGPLIMSEDGGKSFSGIGGGAHGDYHDVWINPENTDHLIFGDDGGVWYSYDSGNTSWKGNNLPISQFYHVSVDNNDPYHVFGGLQDNSNTQAEFPIAAGKISLVETVSGPFPTHRMRTMFMPSHKVDTSDESTVQPWKAGRSSRSPTTGKGNFVSTGIRRFT
;
A
#
# COMPACT_ATOMS: atom_id res chain seq x y z
N MET A 1 -76.59 -80.76 23.67
CA MET A 1 -75.42 -81.62 23.41
C MET A 1 -74.66 -81.07 22.21
N HIS A 2 -73.35 -80.84 22.40
CA HIS A 2 -72.23 -80.72 21.43
C HIS A 2 -72.37 -79.88 20.15
N LYS A 3 -71.66 -78.73 20.08
CA LYS A 3 -70.37 -78.44 19.38
C LYS A 3 -70.51 -78.40 17.83
N SER A 4 -70.56 -77.22 17.18
CA SER A 4 -69.42 -76.39 16.68
C SER A 4 -68.59 -77.14 15.60
N ILE A 5 -68.33 -76.69 14.37
CA ILE A 5 -67.85 -75.39 13.85
C ILE A 5 -68.22 -75.33 12.34
N ARG A 6 -68.69 -74.19 11.82
CA ARG A 6 -68.79 -73.91 10.36
C ARG A 6 -67.80 -72.81 9.99
N CYS A 7 -66.84 -73.12 9.13
CA CYS A 7 -65.91 -72.16 8.54
C CYS A 7 -66.66 -71.19 7.61
N PHE A 8 -66.60 -69.89 7.91
CA PHE A 8 -66.94 -68.84 6.96
C PHE A 8 -65.67 -68.43 6.21
N ALA A 9 -65.67 -68.58 4.88
CA ALA A 9 -64.65 -68.02 4.01
C ALA A 9 -64.83 -66.49 3.94
N VAL A 10 -63.84 -65.75 4.41
CA VAL A 10 -63.77 -64.28 4.25
C VAL A 10 -63.13 -64.01 2.90
N GLY A 11 -63.90 -63.47 1.94
CA GLY A 11 -63.36 -62.94 0.70
C GLY A 11 -62.64 -61.62 0.96
N MET A 12 -61.32 -61.59 0.79
CA MET A 12 -60.56 -60.35 0.72
C MET A 12 -60.80 -59.70 -0.64
N ILE A 13 -61.51 -58.56 -0.64
CA ILE A 13 -61.51 -57.63 -1.77
C ILE A 13 -60.19 -56.85 -1.69
N LEU A 14 -59.25 -57.16 -2.58
CA LEU A 14 -58.06 -56.33 -2.82
C LEU A 14 -58.51 -55.07 -3.56
N ALA A 15 -58.69 -53.97 -2.83
CA ALA A 15 -58.76 -52.64 -3.42
C ALA A 15 -57.33 -52.22 -3.80
N ALA A 16 -57.00 -52.25 -5.10
CA ALA A 16 -55.76 -51.70 -5.61
C ALA A 16 -55.80 -50.17 -5.48
N VAL A 17 -55.22 -49.65 -4.40
CA VAL A 17 -54.96 -48.22 -4.25
C VAL A 17 -53.76 -47.88 -5.14
N SER A 18 -54.02 -47.33 -6.32
CA SER A 18 -52.99 -46.72 -7.15
C SER A 18 -52.54 -45.41 -6.49
N LEU A 19 -51.49 -45.45 -5.66
CA LEU A 19 -50.78 -44.24 -5.25
C LEU A 19 -50.13 -43.63 -6.49
N PRO A 20 -50.40 -42.36 -6.85
CA PRO A 20 -49.62 -41.69 -7.87
C PRO A 20 -48.20 -41.53 -7.33
N LEU A 21 -47.21 -42.12 -8.01
CA LEU A 21 -45.82 -41.68 -7.86
C LEU A 21 -45.79 -40.23 -8.32
N ALA A 22 -45.80 -39.29 -7.37
CA ALA A 22 -45.43 -37.92 -7.65
C ALA A 22 -43.96 -37.96 -8.09
N MET A 23 -43.73 -37.91 -9.40
CA MET A 23 -42.40 -37.62 -9.93
C MET A 23 -42.02 -36.24 -9.40
N THR A 24 -41.12 -36.19 -8.42
CA THR A 24 -40.50 -34.96 -7.99
C THR A 24 -39.80 -34.38 -9.21
N ALA A 25 -40.34 -33.30 -9.77
CA ALA A 25 -39.63 -32.54 -10.79
C ALA A 25 -38.23 -32.22 -10.24
N PRO A 26 -37.15 -32.41 -11.02
CA PRO A 26 -35.83 -32.02 -10.57
C PRO A 26 -35.89 -30.57 -10.12
N ALA A 27 -35.48 -30.29 -8.89
CA ALA A 27 -35.42 -28.94 -8.38
C ALA A 27 -34.61 -28.12 -9.39
N GLN A 28 -35.22 -27.08 -9.95
CA GLN A 28 -34.54 -26.23 -10.91
C GLN A 28 -33.37 -25.59 -10.18
N ASP A 29 -32.15 -25.80 -10.69
CA ASP A 29 -30.94 -25.23 -10.08
C ASP A 29 -31.15 -23.74 -9.86
N ALA A 30 -30.79 -23.27 -8.66
CA ALA A 30 -30.89 -21.86 -8.32
C ALA A 30 -30.08 -21.05 -9.35
N LYS A 31 -30.74 -20.14 -10.06
CA LYS A 31 -30.09 -19.25 -11.01
C LYS A 31 -29.35 -18.17 -10.22
N PHE A 32 -28.01 -18.17 -10.31
CA PHE A 32 -27.17 -17.15 -9.71
C PHE A 32 -26.65 -16.23 -10.81
N ASP A 33 -27.27 -15.07 -10.96
CA ASP A 33 -26.90 -14.04 -11.94
C ASP A 33 -26.74 -12.66 -11.30
N SER A 34 -26.47 -11.63 -12.11
CA SER A 34 -26.30 -10.25 -11.63
C SER A 34 -27.49 -9.74 -10.82
N ASP A 35 -28.70 -10.17 -11.19
CA ASP A 35 -29.95 -9.71 -10.58
C ASP A 35 -30.14 -10.37 -9.20
N THR A 36 -29.61 -11.58 -9.03
CA THR A 36 -29.60 -12.30 -7.75
C THR A 36 -28.71 -11.59 -6.71
N ILE A 37 -27.67 -10.88 -7.15
CA ILE A 37 -26.69 -10.23 -6.28
C ILE A 37 -26.80 -8.71 -6.22
N SER A 38 -27.55 -8.08 -7.12
CA SER A 38 -27.64 -6.61 -7.20
C SER A 38 -28.28 -5.97 -5.98
N GLY A 39 -29.07 -6.72 -5.21
CA GLY A 39 -29.68 -6.26 -3.95
C GLY A 39 -28.82 -6.48 -2.70
N LEU A 40 -27.67 -7.14 -2.82
CA LEU A 40 -26.87 -7.58 -1.68
C LEU A 40 -25.77 -6.56 -1.38
N GLY A 41 -25.89 -5.92 -0.21
CA GLY A 41 -24.90 -4.95 0.26
C GLY A 41 -23.60 -5.63 0.72
N ALA A 42 -22.46 -5.06 0.32
CA ALA A 42 -21.17 -5.42 0.89
C ALA A 42 -21.10 -4.93 2.34
N ARG A 43 -20.51 -5.74 3.22
CA ARG A 43 -20.17 -5.32 4.58
C ARG A 43 -18.74 -5.71 4.91
N ASN A 44 -18.06 -4.87 5.68
CA ASN A 44 -16.77 -5.22 6.25
C ASN A 44 -16.95 -6.34 7.29
N ILE A 45 -15.99 -7.26 7.36
CA ILE A 45 -16.06 -8.43 8.22
C ILE A 45 -14.84 -8.56 9.16
N GLY A 46 -14.04 -7.52 9.30
CA GLY A 46 -12.72 -7.55 9.94
C GLY A 46 -11.58 -7.72 8.92
N SER A 47 -10.29 -7.70 9.32
CA SER A 47 -9.72 -7.63 10.67
C SER A 47 -9.14 -6.24 10.98
N ALA A 48 -9.92 -5.40 11.66
CA ALA A 48 -9.46 -4.04 12.00
C ALA A 48 -8.30 -4.02 13.02
N ALA A 49 -8.20 -5.05 13.86
CA ALA A 49 -7.12 -5.19 14.83
C ALA A 49 -5.82 -5.71 14.20
N MET A 50 -5.90 -6.61 13.21
CA MET A 50 -4.70 -7.01 12.46
C MET A 50 -4.27 -5.90 11.51
N SER A 51 -5.21 -5.23 10.85
CA SER A 51 -4.95 -4.15 9.89
C SER A 51 -4.01 -4.62 8.76
N GLY A 52 -3.34 -3.70 8.09
CA GLY A 52 -2.45 -3.98 6.96
C GLY A 52 -1.61 -2.76 6.58
N ARG A 53 -0.89 -2.85 5.46
CA ARG A 53 0.14 -1.88 5.09
C ARG A 53 -0.39 -0.46 4.89
N VAL A 54 0.18 0.45 5.68
CA VAL A 54 0.05 1.90 5.52
C VAL A 54 1.24 2.43 4.72
N ALA A 55 0.96 3.02 3.56
CA ALA A 55 1.99 3.51 2.64
C ALA A 55 2.22 5.02 2.75
N ALA A 56 1.23 5.78 3.22
CA ALA A 56 1.32 7.24 3.33
C ALA A 56 0.49 7.75 4.51
N LEU A 57 0.98 8.80 5.17
CA LEU A 57 0.29 9.48 6.27
C LEU A 57 0.33 10.99 6.09
N ALA A 58 -0.77 11.65 6.46
CA ALA A 58 -0.78 13.08 6.65
C ALA A 58 -1.74 13.44 7.78
N ALA A 59 -1.34 14.34 8.67
CA ALA A 59 -2.23 14.83 9.72
C ALA A 59 -2.09 16.34 9.89
N VAL A 60 -3.17 16.94 10.40
CA VAL A 60 -3.25 18.37 10.65
C VAL A 60 -4.08 18.61 11.90
N LYS A 61 -3.60 19.53 12.73
CA LYS A 61 -4.33 20.00 13.90
C LYS A 61 -4.94 21.35 13.58
N GLU A 62 -6.27 21.45 13.69
CA GLU A 62 -7.02 22.69 13.47
C GLU A 62 -8.10 22.80 14.54
N ASN A 63 -8.21 23.97 15.18
CA ASN A 63 -9.24 24.24 16.20
C ASN A 63 -9.28 23.17 17.31
N GLY A 64 -8.11 22.70 17.75
CA GLY A 64 -7.97 21.69 18.80
C GLY A 64 -8.29 20.25 18.36
N ARG A 65 -8.67 20.02 17.09
CA ARG A 65 -8.96 18.68 16.55
C ARG A 65 -7.81 18.19 15.70
N LEU A 66 -7.39 16.94 15.91
CA LEU A 66 -6.42 16.26 15.08
C LEU A 66 -7.14 15.46 13.99
N THR A 67 -6.99 15.89 12.75
CA THR A 67 -7.45 15.16 11.57
C THR A 67 -6.30 14.35 11.00
N VAL A 68 -6.52 13.05 10.79
CA VAL A 68 -5.50 12.11 10.29
C VAL A 68 -6.03 11.48 9.00
N TYR A 69 -5.22 11.49 7.95
CA TYR A 69 -5.45 10.75 6.72
C TYR A 69 -4.42 9.62 6.60
N VAL A 70 -4.91 8.44 6.26
CA VAL A 70 -4.12 7.21 6.13
C VAL A 70 -4.32 6.69 4.72
N GLY A 71 -3.23 6.55 3.98
CA GLY A 71 -3.20 5.93 2.66
C GLY A 71 -2.74 4.48 2.77
N ALA A 72 -3.62 3.54 2.47
CA ALA A 72 -3.27 2.12 2.47
C ALA A 72 -2.60 1.72 1.14
N ALA A 73 -1.72 0.73 1.17
CA ALA A 73 -1.09 0.19 -0.04
C ALA A 73 -2.11 -0.40 -1.03
N SER A 74 -3.25 -0.89 -0.53
CA SER A 74 -4.34 -1.46 -1.35
C SER A 74 -5.73 -1.36 -0.70
N GLY A 75 -6.03 -0.25 -0.01
CA GLY A 75 -7.28 -0.06 0.73
C GLY A 75 -7.82 1.37 0.76
N GLY A 76 -7.39 2.21 -0.18
CA GLY A 76 -7.85 3.59 -0.33
C GLY A 76 -7.34 4.54 0.75
N VAL A 77 -8.03 5.68 0.88
CA VAL A 77 -7.76 6.69 1.90
C VAL A 77 -8.78 6.61 3.02
N TRP A 78 -8.30 6.64 4.25
CA TRP A 78 -9.09 6.64 5.48
C TRP A 78 -8.87 7.95 6.23
N LYS A 79 -9.95 8.48 6.82
CA LYS A 79 -9.95 9.74 7.57
C LYS A 79 -10.41 9.53 8.99
N SER A 80 -9.67 10.11 9.93
CA SER A 80 -10.10 10.33 11.31
C SER A 80 -10.17 11.82 11.59
N ILE A 81 -11.18 12.26 12.35
CA ILE A 81 -11.33 13.65 12.84
C ILE A 81 -11.12 13.77 14.36
N ASN A 82 -10.79 12.66 15.01
CA ASN A 82 -10.64 12.53 16.46
C ASN A 82 -9.31 11.86 16.83
N GLY A 83 -8.25 12.17 16.09
CA GLY A 83 -6.90 11.71 16.41
C GLY A 83 -6.71 10.20 16.36
N GLY A 84 -7.51 9.48 15.55
CA GLY A 84 -7.39 8.04 15.36
C GLY A 84 -8.36 7.17 16.14
N THR A 85 -9.23 7.74 17.00
CA THR A 85 -10.23 6.95 17.75
C THR A 85 -11.23 6.24 16.83
N THR A 86 -11.59 6.86 15.71
CA THR A 86 -12.40 6.23 14.65
C THR A 86 -11.91 6.66 13.28
N PHE A 87 -11.97 5.74 12.31
CA PHE A 87 -11.70 6.02 10.90
C PHE A 87 -12.93 5.77 10.02
N LYS A 88 -13.02 6.51 8.93
CA LYS A 88 -13.99 6.30 7.85
C LYS A 88 -13.25 6.22 6.53
N PRO A 89 -13.62 5.29 5.62
CA PRO A 89 -13.09 5.32 4.28
C PRO A 89 -13.65 6.57 3.57
N VAL A 90 -12.78 7.27 2.85
CA VAL A 90 -13.13 8.49 2.11
C VAL A 90 -12.81 8.37 0.62
N PHE A 91 -12.33 7.21 0.16
CA PHE A 91 -11.87 7.00 -1.23
C PHE A 91 -12.57 5.84 -1.96
N ASP A 92 -13.50 5.12 -1.31
CA ASP A 92 -14.15 3.90 -1.84
C ASP A 92 -14.96 4.08 -3.14
N LYS A 93 -15.26 5.33 -3.51
CA LYS A 93 -15.98 5.66 -4.74
C LYS A 93 -15.05 5.75 -5.95
N GLU A 94 -13.74 5.88 -5.73
CA GLU A 94 -12.75 6.02 -6.78
C GLU A 94 -12.37 4.66 -7.38
N ALA A 95 -11.89 4.69 -8.63
CA ALA A 95 -11.61 3.46 -9.38
C ALA A 95 -10.35 2.71 -8.90
N VAL A 96 -9.52 3.34 -8.07
CA VAL A 96 -8.24 2.83 -7.61
C VAL A 96 -8.13 2.92 -6.09
N GLN A 97 -7.45 1.96 -5.48
CA GLN A 97 -7.34 1.82 -4.02
C GLN A 97 -5.89 1.80 -3.52
N SER A 98 -4.90 1.87 -4.42
CA SER A 98 -3.49 1.92 -4.04
C SER A 98 -3.07 3.38 -3.83
N ILE A 99 -2.52 3.69 -2.65
CA ILE A 99 -2.11 5.05 -2.30
C ILE A 99 -0.59 5.11 -2.15
N GLY A 100 0.04 6.11 -2.77
CA GLY A 100 1.48 6.33 -2.72
C GLY A 100 1.88 7.61 -1.98
N ALA A 101 1.02 8.63 -1.96
CA ALA A 101 1.29 9.88 -1.27
C ALA A 101 0.00 10.57 -0.82
N ILE A 102 0.06 11.27 0.31
CA ILE A 102 -0.98 12.19 0.76
C ILE A 102 -0.31 13.50 1.16
N ALA A 103 -0.86 14.63 0.71
CA ALA A 103 -0.44 15.96 1.12
C ALA A 103 -1.65 16.82 1.49
N ILE A 104 -1.55 17.51 2.63
CA ILE A 104 -2.53 18.49 3.08
C ILE A 104 -2.01 19.87 2.69
N ASP A 105 -2.86 20.70 2.10
CA ASP A 105 -2.54 22.10 1.84
C ASP A 105 -2.39 22.87 3.17
N PRO A 106 -1.20 23.44 3.46
CA PRO A 106 -0.95 24.13 4.72
C PRO A 106 -1.77 25.42 4.90
N GLN A 107 -2.25 26.03 3.80
CA GLN A 107 -3.10 27.22 3.85
C GLN A 107 -4.59 26.88 3.98
N SER A 108 -4.98 25.62 3.69
CA SER A 108 -6.37 25.18 3.75
C SER A 108 -6.44 23.67 4.00
N PRO A 109 -6.52 23.26 5.28
CA PRO A 109 -6.55 21.85 5.68
C PRO A 109 -7.68 20.97 5.11
N LYS A 110 -8.68 21.57 4.44
CA LYS A 110 -9.72 20.85 3.68
C LYS A 110 -9.29 20.47 2.27
N THR A 111 -8.22 21.09 1.76
CA THR A 111 -7.66 20.75 0.45
C THR A 111 -6.61 19.66 0.61
N ILE A 112 -6.93 18.49 0.08
CA ILE A 112 -6.10 17.29 0.20
C ILE A 112 -5.73 16.81 -1.20
N TRP A 113 -4.46 16.46 -1.38
CA TRP A 113 -3.94 15.85 -2.58
C TRP A 113 -3.57 14.40 -2.29
N VAL A 114 -3.97 13.49 -3.17
CA VAL A 114 -3.72 12.06 -3.06
C VAL A 114 -3.05 11.57 -4.34
N GLY A 115 -1.86 11.02 -4.19
CA GLY A 115 -1.15 10.34 -5.27
C GLY A 115 -1.46 8.85 -5.19
N THR A 116 -1.94 8.28 -6.29
CA THR A 116 -2.28 6.85 -6.35
C THR A 116 -1.09 6.01 -6.81
N GLY A 117 -1.11 4.72 -6.52
CA GLY A 117 -0.04 3.76 -6.80
C GLY A 117 1.00 3.68 -5.69
N GLU A 118 1.18 2.48 -5.14
CA GLU A 118 2.06 2.23 -4.00
C GLU A 118 3.52 2.60 -4.33
N ALA A 119 4.13 3.44 -3.48
CA ALA A 119 5.46 4.01 -3.70
C ALA A 119 6.62 3.15 -3.14
N TRP A 120 6.30 2.15 -2.32
CA TRP A 120 7.27 1.25 -1.68
C TRP A 120 7.40 -0.01 -2.51
N THR A 121 8.20 0.12 -3.57
CA THR A 121 8.18 -0.80 -4.71
C THR A 121 8.95 -2.09 -4.45
N ARG A 122 8.28 -3.24 -4.65
CA ARG A 122 8.87 -4.59 -4.66
C ARG A 122 8.41 -5.36 -5.91
N ASN A 123 8.63 -6.68 -5.92
CA ASN A 123 8.31 -7.59 -7.03
C ASN A 123 6.86 -7.44 -7.54
N SER A 124 5.91 -7.23 -6.64
CA SER A 124 4.50 -6.99 -6.94
C SER A 124 4.04 -5.77 -6.15
N THR A 125 3.48 -4.77 -6.84
CA THR A 125 2.86 -3.59 -6.23
C THR A 125 1.66 -3.15 -7.04
N SER A 126 0.63 -2.65 -6.35
CA SER A 126 -0.58 -2.15 -7.00
C SER A 126 -0.32 -0.79 -7.65
N ILE A 127 -0.80 -0.62 -8.88
CA ILE A 127 -0.66 0.63 -9.64
C ILE A 127 -1.79 1.61 -9.31
N GLY A 128 -1.49 2.88 -9.53
CA GLY A 128 -2.37 4.04 -9.51
C GLY A 128 -2.82 4.46 -10.91
N ASP A 129 -3.68 5.47 -10.96
CA ASP A 129 -4.22 6.09 -12.18
C ASP A 129 -4.14 7.63 -12.15
N GLY A 130 -3.27 8.19 -11.30
CA GLY A 130 -2.98 9.62 -11.27
C GLY A 130 -3.09 10.27 -9.91
N ILE A 131 -3.27 11.59 -9.93
CA ILE A 131 -3.38 12.43 -8.74
C ILE A 131 -4.81 12.90 -8.55
N TYR A 132 -5.30 12.82 -7.32
CA TYR A 132 -6.63 13.27 -6.91
C TYR A 132 -6.53 14.48 -6.01
N LYS A 133 -7.58 15.31 -6.06
CA LYS A 133 -7.75 16.47 -5.19
C LYS A 133 -9.13 16.43 -4.57
N SER A 134 -9.19 16.70 -3.28
CA SER A 134 -10.40 17.07 -2.57
C SER A 134 -10.27 18.51 -2.07
N THR A 135 -11.37 19.25 -2.03
CA THR A 135 -11.45 20.59 -1.41
C THR A 135 -12.42 20.65 -0.23
N ASP A 136 -13.03 19.53 0.12
CA ASP A 136 -14.02 19.39 1.21
C ASP A 136 -13.54 18.44 2.32
N GLY A 137 -12.25 18.12 2.34
CA GLY A 137 -11.65 17.24 3.34
C GLY A 137 -11.89 15.76 3.07
N GLY A 138 -12.05 15.37 1.81
CA GLY A 138 -12.18 13.98 1.35
C GLY A 138 -13.62 13.49 1.22
N ASP A 139 -14.63 14.36 1.32
CA ASP A 139 -16.02 13.96 1.11
C ASP A 139 -16.29 13.72 -0.40
N SER A 140 -15.60 14.46 -1.27
CA SER A 140 -15.54 14.25 -2.71
C SER A 140 -14.12 14.42 -3.26
N TRP A 141 -13.85 13.76 -4.38
CA TRP A 141 -12.55 13.78 -5.07
C TRP A 141 -12.70 14.05 -6.56
N HIS A 142 -11.68 14.69 -7.12
CA HIS A 142 -11.53 14.90 -8.55
C HIS A 142 -10.17 14.36 -9.00
N ASN A 143 -10.14 13.53 -10.04
CA ASN A 143 -8.90 13.16 -10.71
C ASN A 143 -8.36 14.38 -11.47
N MET A 144 -7.14 14.79 -11.13
CA MET A 144 -6.46 15.98 -11.64
C MET A 144 -5.40 15.62 -12.70
N GLY A 145 -5.41 14.39 -13.24
CA GLY A 145 -4.56 13.96 -14.33
C GLY A 145 -3.35 13.13 -13.91
N LEU A 146 -2.31 13.12 -14.77
CA LEU A 146 -1.18 12.19 -14.73
C LEU A 146 -1.60 10.70 -14.81
N PRO A 147 -2.49 10.31 -15.75
CA PRO A 147 -3.10 8.98 -15.77
C PRO A 147 -2.11 7.83 -15.99
N ASN A 148 -0.95 8.11 -16.59
CA ASN A 148 0.11 7.14 -16.86
C ASN A 148 1.22 7.13 -15.80
N SER A 149 1.03 7.85 -14.68
CA SER A 149 2.03 7.92 -13.62
C SER A 149 2.31 6.54 -13.02
N GLU A 150 1.29 5.67 -12.97
CA GLU A 150 1.22 4.39 -12.22
C GLU A 150 1.54 4.49 -10.72
N ARG A 151 2.37 5.44 -10.28
CA ARG A 151 2.85 5.64 -8.92
C ARG A 151 3.17 7.11 -8.74
N ILE A 152 2.75 7.65 -7.60
CA ILE A 152 3.15 8.96 -7.12
C ILE A 152 3.74 8.78 -5.73
N SER A 153 5.03 9.04 -5.57
CA SER A 153 5.74 8.79 -4.30
C SER A 153 5.83 10.00 -3.37
N LYS A 154 5.60 11.20 -3.89
CA LYS A 154 5.62 12.43 -3.10
C LYS A 154 4.79 13.51 -3.78
N ILE A 155 4.08 14.28 -2.97
CA ILE A 155 3.39 15.51 -3.36
C ILE A 155 3.90 16.62 -2.44
N LEU A 156 4.28 17.75 -3.00
CA LEU A 156 4.68 18.95 -2.26
C LEU A 156 3.77 20.10 -2.66
N VAL A 157 3.03 20.66 -1.70
CA VAL A 157 2.23 21.87 -1.88
C VAL A 157 3.08 23.07 -1.44
N ASP A 158 3.20 24.08 -2.28
CA ASP A 158 3.92 25.30 -1.94
C ASP A 158 3.18 26.03 -0.78
N PRO A 159 3.83 26.27 0.37
CA PRO A 159 3.20 26.89 1.53
C PRO A 159 2.88 28.38 1.33
N LYS A 160 3.41 29.02 0.29
CA LYS A 160 3.18 30.43 -0.07
C LYS A 160 2.20 30.59 -1.22
N ASP A 161 2.04 29.58 -2.07
CA ASP A 161 1.06 29.56 -3.16
C ASP A 161 0.42 28.18 -3.33
N ARG A 162 -0.79 28.01 -2.81
CA ARG A 162 -1.54 26.75 -2.89
C ARG A 162 -1.89 26.24 -4.29
N ASN A 163 -1.77 27.09 -5.33
CA ASN A 163 -1.96 26.65 -6.71
C ASN A 163 -0.70 25.99 -7.29
N THR A 164 0.44 26.19 -6.64
CA THR A 164 1.71 25.59 -6.99
C THR A 164 1.90 24.27 -6.25
N VAL A 165 1.94 23.17 -7.00
CA VAL A 165 2.10 21.81 -6.46
C VAL A 165 3.11 21.05 -7.32
N TYR A 166 3.98 20.29 -6.67
CA TYR A 166 4.97 19.41 -7.31
C TYR A 166 4.63 17.95 -7.03
N VAL A 167 4.78 17.10 -8.04
CA VAL A 167 4.47 15.67 -7.98
C VAL A 167 5.68 14.87 -8.44
N CYS A 168 6.11 13.94 -7.58
CA CYS A 168 7.19 13.00 -7.83
C CYS A 168 6.62 11.72 -8.42
N VAL A 169 6.92 11.45 -9.70
CA VAL A 169 6.43 10.29 -10.44
C VAL A 169 7.58 9.30 -10.71
N PRO A 170 7.66 8.20 -9.95
CA PRO A 170 8.55 7.08 -10.28
C PRO A 170 8.21 6.44 -11.63
N GLY A 171 6.91 6.29 -11.95
CA GLY A 171 6.45 5.63 -13.17
C GLY A 171 6.26 4.12 -13.05
N LYS A 172 6.21 3.49 -14.24
CA LYS A 172 6.02 2.05 -14.42
C LYS A 172 7.26 1.27 -13.97
N LEU A 173 7.18 0.22 -13.16
CA LEU A 173 8.45 -0.42 -12.69
C LEU A 173 9.15 -1.25 -13.76
N TRP A 174 8.37 -1.91 -14.61
CA TRP A 174 8.85 -2.98 -15.48
C TRP A 174 8.77 -2.67 -16.98
N SER A 175 8.44 -1.43 -17.35
CA SER A 175 8.41 -0.96 -18.74
C SER A 175 8.92 0.47 -18.86
N ASP A 176 9.43 0.81 -20.04
CA ASP A 176 9.83 2.17 -20.36
C ASP A 176 8.61 3.09 -20.40
N SER A 177 8.77 4.33 -19.92
CA SER A 177 7.71 5.32 -19.94
C SER A 177 8.29 6.72 -19.97
N GLU A 178 7.78 7.55 -20.87
CA GLU A 178 8.09 8.97 -20.88
C GLU A 178 7.42 9.70 -19.71
N ASP A 179 6.39 9.13 -19.06
CA ASP A 179 5.58 9.80 -18.03
C ASP A 179 6.24 9.87 -16.64
N ARG A 180 7.56 9.69 -16.58
CA ARG A 180 8.36 9.75 -15.36
C ARG A 180 8.89 11.15 -15.09
N GLY A 181 9.14 11.43 -13.81
CA GLY A 181 9.92 12.59 -13.38
C GLY A 181 9.19 13.49 -12.39
N VAL A 182 9.56 14.77 -12.38
CA VAL A 182 8.93 15.79 -11.53
C VAL A 182 7.97 16.59 -12.37
N TYR A 183 6.72 16.66 -11.92
CA TYR A 183 5.67 17.48 -12.52
C TYR A 183 5.35 18.66 -11.60
N LYS A 184 4.99 19.78 -12.20
CA LYS A 184 4.58 21.00 -11.51
C LYS A 184 3.29 21.54 -12.13
N THR A 185 2.35 21.93 -11.28
CA THR A 185 1.22 22.80 -11.62
C THR A 185 1.43 24.16 -10.99
N THR A 186 0.86 25.21 -11.58
CA THR A 186 0.70 26.55 -10.98
C THR A 186 -0.75 27.06 -11.06
N ASP A 187 -1.69 26.21 -11.50
CA ASP A 187 -3.11 26.54 -11.67
C ASP A 187 -4.04 25.66 -10.81
N GLY A 188 -3.48 25.07 -9.75
CA GLY A 188 -4.22 24.22 -8.82
C GLY A 188 -4.56 22.84 -9.37
N GLY A 189 -3.78 22.35 -10.34
CA GLY A 189 -3.80 20.99 -10.89
C GLY A 189 -4.57 20.83 -12.19
N LYS A 190 -4.97 21.93 -12.84
CA LYS A 190 -5.67 21.87 -14.13
C LYS A 190 -4.71 21.51 -15.26
N THR A 191 -3.46 21.97 -15.17
CA THR A 191 -2.39 21.61 -16.10
C THR A 191 -1.11 21.22 -15.37
N TRP A 192 -0.34 20.32 -15.99
CA TRP A 192 0.90 19.79 -15.42
C TRP A 192 2.06 19.94 -16.40
N ASN A 193 3.14 20.56 -15.94
CA ASN A 193 4.40 20.71 -16.67
C ASN A 193 5.45 19.77 -16.09
N LYS A 194 6.08 18.94 -16.91
CA LYS A 194 7.22 18.12 -16.49
C LYS A 194 8.47 19.00 -16.40
N THR A 195 8.95 19.26 -15.19
CA THR A 195 10.08 20.15 -14.90
C THR A 195 11.42 19.44 -14.81
N LEU A 196 11.42 18.15 -14.47
CA LEU A 196 12.62 17.32 -14.42
C LEU A 196 12.32 15.95 -15.03
N LYS A 197 13.15 15.52 -16.00
CA LYS A 197 13.11 14.19 -16.61
C LYS A 197 14.40 13.44 -16.32
N GLY A 198 14.33 12.12 -16.24
CA GLY A 198 15.52 11.27 -16.15
C GLY A 198 16.32 11.24 -17.47
N PRO A 199 17.55 10.71 -17.45
CA PRO A 199 18.37 10.56 -18.65
C PRO A 199 17.88 9.44 -19.59
N ASN A 200 16.98 8.58 -19.12
CA ASN A 200 16.39 7.48 -19.88
C ASN A 200 14.91 7.26 -19.49
N PRO A 201 14.13 6.51 -20.29
CA PRO A 201 12.71 6.22 -20.02
C PRO A 201 12.44 5.27 -18.82
N SER A 202 13.46 4.76 -18.12
CA SER A 202 13.30 4.00 -16.87
C SER A 202 13.57 4.80 -15.61
N THR A 203 14.08 6.02 -15.73
CA THR A 203 14.42 6.85 -14.58
C THR A 203 13.28 7.79 -14.26
N GLY A 204 12.72 7.67 -13.05
CA GLY A 204 11.68 8.56 -12.54
C GLY A 204 12.01 9.17 -11.20
N CYS A 205 11.16 10.06 -10.71
CA CYS A 205 11.40 10.71 -9.42
C CYS A 205 11.15 9.71 -8.28
N SER A 206 12.10 9.53 -7.35
CA SER A 206 11.94 8.66 -6.18
C SER A 206 11.50 9.38 -4.93
N MET A 207 11.97 10.61 -4.73
CA MET A 207 11.69 11.44 -3.55
C MET A 207 11.94 12.91 -3.87
N MET A 208 11.26 13.82 -3.17
CA MET A 208 11.54 15.25 -3.21
C MET A 208 11.39 15.89 -1.83
N SER A 209 12.08 17.02 -1.65
CA SER A 209 11.89 17.90 -0.49
C SER A 209 11.98 19.36 -0.92
N MET A 210 11.19 20.22 -0.28
CA MET A 210 11.07 21.65 -0.58
C MET A 210 11.43 22.44 0.67
N ASN A 211 12.15 23.53 0.49
CA ASN A 211 12.43 24.46 1.57
C ASN A 211 11.13 25.22 1.92
N PRO A 212 10.56 25.07 3.13
CA PRO A 212 9.30 25.72 3.48
C PRO A 212 9.44 27.26 3.60
N GLN A 213 10.66 27.76 3.82
CA GLN A 213 10.96 29.19 3.93
C GLN A 213 11.24 29.83 2.57
N ASP A 214 11.73 29.05 1.59
CA ASP A 214 11.88 29.46 0.19
C ASP A 214 11.46 28.33 -0.76
N PRO A 215 10.16 28.25 -1.11
CA PRO A 215 9.60 27.17 -1.93
C PRO A 215 10.15 27.06 -3.36
N LYS A 216 11.01 27.99 -3.78
CA LYS A 216 11.76 27.89 -5.05
C LYS A 216 12.97 26.96 -4.93
N VAL A 217 13.41 26.65 -3.72
CA VAL A 217 14.51 25.71 -3.46
C VAL A 217 13.94 24.32 -3.19
N LEU A 218 14.25 23.38 -4.09
CA LEU A 218 13.86 21.98 -3.96
C LEU A 218 15.03 21.07 -4.28
N PHE A 219 14.97 19.86 -3.71
CA PHE A 219 15.81 18.74 -4.10
C PHE A 219 14.95 17.58 -4.60
N ALA A 220 15.46 16.84 -5.57
CA ALA A 220 14.79 15.68 -6.14
C ALA A 220 15.79 14.53 -6.35
N GLY A 221 15.44 13.35 -5.85
CA GLY A 221 16.08 12.09 -6.20
C GLY A 221 15.41 11.51 -7.44
N MET A 222 16.22 11.08 -8.41
CA MET A 222 15.80 10.37 -9.61
C MET A 222 16.35 8.95 -9.56
N TRP A 223 15.51 7.97 -9.88
CA TRP A 223 15.78 6.57 -9.67
C TRP A 223 15.46 5.72 -10.90
N ASP A 224 16.45 4.99 -11.38
CA ASP A 224 16.25 3.87 -12.29
C ASP A 224 16.04 2.59 -11.49
N PHE A 225 14.78 2.12 -11.44
CA PHE A 225 14.40 0.93 -10.68
C PHE A 225 15.11 -0.34 -11.17
N ARG A 226 15.37 -0.45 -12.48
CA ARG A 226 15.89 -1.67 -13.12
C ARG A 226 17.42 -1.76 -13.07
N ARG A 227 18.11 -0.63 -12.89
CA ARG A 227 19.56 -0.52 -12.62
C ARG A 227 20.50 -1.07 -13.71
N THR A 228 20.09 -1.07 -14.98
CA THR A 228 20.86 -1.69 -16.07
C THR A 228 20.97 -0.83 -17.36
N PRO A 229 22.00 0.03 -17.50
CA PRO A 229 22.78 0.68 -16.43
C PRO A 229 21.91 1.73 -15.69
N SER A 230 22.26 2.05 -14.44
CA SER A 230 21.45 2.98 -13.65
C SER A 230 21.52 4.42 -14.19
N GLY A 231 20.35 4.98 -14.52
CA GLY A 231 20.15 6.40 -14.84
C GLY A 231 19.86 7.29 -13.61
N SER A 232 20.00 6.78 -12.38
CA SER A 232 19.74 7.54 -11.17
C SER A 232 20.61 8.82 -11.04
N GLY A 233 20.04 9.83 -10.38
CA GLY A 233 20.71 11.11 -10.15
C GLY A 233 20.07 11.91 -9.02
N PHE A 234 20.79 12.91 -8.53
CA PHE A 234 20.32 13.80 -7.47
C PHE A 234 20.34 15.23 -8.00
N PHE A 235 19.27 15.98 -7.79
CA PHE A 235 19.09 17.28 -8.43
C PHE A 235 18.64 18.33 -7.42
N LYS A 236 19.06 19.57 -7.66
CA LYS A 236 18.62 20.75 -6.92
C LYS A 236 18.10 21.81 -7.90
N THR A 237 17.06 22.52 -7.50
CA THR A 237 16.62 23.76 -8.14
C THR A 237 16.60 24.88 -7.11
N THR A 238 16.79 26.12 -7.57
CA THR A 238 16.64 27.35 -6.78
C THR A 238 15.69 28.35 -7.45
N ASP A 239 15.02 27.96 -8.53
CA ASP A 239 14.13 28.80 -9.32
C ASP A 239 12.72 28.19 -9.46
N GLY A 240 12.36 27.28 -8.54
CA GLY A 240 11.05 26.61 -8.54
C GLY A 240 10.90 25.60 -9.67
N GLY A 241 12.00 24.96 -10.07
CA GLY A 241 12.03 23.90 -11.08
C GLY A 241 12.02 24.40 -12.53
N ALA A 242 12.31 25.68 -12.78
CA ALA A 242 12.54 26.15 -14.15
C ALA A 242 13.85 25.58 -14.69
N THR A 243 14.87 25.46 -13.84
CA THR A 243 16.11 24.72 -14.10
C THR A 243 16.46 23.80 -12.94
N TRP A 244 17.17 22.71 -13.26
CA TRP A 244 17.66 21.74 -12.28
C TRP A 244 19.14 21.51 -12.51
N GLN A 245 19.93 21.68 -11.45
CA GLN A 245 21.35 21.33 -11.40
C GLN A 245 21.48 19.91 -10.86
N GLU A 246 22.17 19.05 -11.58
CA GLU A 246 22.59 17.75 -11.04
C GLU A 246 23.67 17.96 -9.97
N LEU A 247 23.53 17.25 -8.85
CA LEU A 247 24.50 17.18 -7.78
C LEU A 247 25.27 15.86 -7.90
N ASP A 248 26.58 15.97 -7.98
CA ASP A 248 27.53 14.86 -8.09
C ASP A 248 28.85 15.22 -7.37
N GLU A 249 29.85 14.33 -7.43
CA GLU A 249 31.17 14.55 -6.83
C GLU A 249 31.90 15.83 -7.30
N LYS A 250 31.55 16.36 -8.48
CA LYS A 250 32.19 17.55 -9.07
C LYS A 250 31.50 18.84 -8.65
N THR A 251 30.17 18.79 -8.52
CA THR A 251 29.31 19.95 -8.23
C THR A 251 28.95 20.07 -6.75
N ALA A 252 29.01 18.96 -6.01
CA ALA A 252 28.66 18.88 -4.60
C ALA A 252 29.66 17.97 -3.85
N LYS A 253 30.73 18.60 -3.34
CA LYS A 253 31.86 17.89 -2.71
C LYS A 253 31.38 17.03 -1.54
N GLY A 254 31.84 15.78 -1.51
CA GLY A 254 31.58 14.82 -0.42
C GLY A 254 30.49 13.79 -0.73
N LEU A 255 29.75 13.94 -1.83
CA LEU A 255 28.89 12.89 -2.37
C LEU A 255 29.70 11.70 -2.89
N PRO A 256 29.14 10.47 -2.85
CA PRO A 256 29.85 9.27 -3.29
C PRO A 256 29.90 9.18 -4.81
N ALA A 257 30.87 8.45 -5.36
CA ALA A 257 30.93 8.23 -6.80
C ALA A 257 29.73 7.43 -7.32
N LYS A 258 29.32 7.72 -8.57
CA LYS A 258 28.32 6.93 -9.31
C LYS A 258 28.86 5.52 -9.63
N PRO A 259 28.00 4.52 -9.93
CA PRO A 259 26.55 4.60 -10.09
C PRO A 259 25.78 4.67 -8.77
N TRP A 260 24.62 5.30 -8.82
CA TRP A 260 23.68 5.38 -7.70
C TRP A 260 22.41 4.55 -7.97
N GLY A 261 21.70 4.20 -6.91
CA GLY A 261 20.39 3.57 -6.92
C GLY A 261 19.29 4.53 -6.48
N ARG A 262 18.41 4.13 -5.55
CA ARG A 262 17.37 5.01 -5.01
C ARG A 262 17.99 6.11 -4.15
N ILE A 263 17.46 7.33 -4.28
CA ILE A 263 17.84 8.48 -3.46
C ILE A 263 16.60 9.00 -2.75
N ALA A 264 16.73 9.24 -1.45
CA ALA A 264 15.77 9.99 -0.66
C ALA A 264 16.43 11.22 -0.09
N VAL A 265 15.67 12.31 0.02
CA VAL A 265 16.15 13.61 0.48
C VAL A 265 15.14 14.25 1.40
N ALA A 266 15.62 14.90 2.45
CA ALA A 266 14.81 15.69 3.38
C ALA A 266 15.56 16.96 3.79
N ILE A 267 14.94 18.12 3.57
CA ILE A 267 15.37 19.41 4.10
C ILE A 267 14.82 19.54 5.52
N ALA A 268 15.64 19.98 6.46
CA ALA A 268 15.20 20.26 7.83
C ALA A 268 14.26 21.49 7.85
N PRO A 269 12.99 21.35 8.29
CA PRO A 269 12.04 22.48 8.27
C PRO A 269 12.45 23.65 9.16
N SER A 270 13.09 23.36 10.29
CA SER A 270 13.57 24.37 11.26
C SER A 270 14.80 25.15 10.76
N LYS A 271 15.65 24.52 9.93
CA LYS A 271 16.90 25.09 9.43
C LYS A 271 17.19 24.58 8.01
N PRO A 272 16.63 25.21 6.96
CA PRO A 272 16.67 24.67 5.60
C PRO A 272 18.05 24.54 4.94
N ASP A 273 19.11 25.10 5.54
CA ASP A 273 20.49 24.83 5.13
C ASP A 273 20.92 23.40 5.46
N VAL A 274 20.27 22.76 6.43
CA VAL A 274 20.51 21.36 6.78
C VAL A 274 19.67 20.46 5.89
N VAL A 275 20.35 19.63 5.11
CA VAL A 275 19.72 18.69 4.17
C VAL A 275 20.32 17.30 4.37
N TYR A 276 19.46 16.30 4.48
CA TYR A 276 19.84 14.89 4.55
C TYR A 276 19.53 14.20 3.22
N ALA A 277 20.41 13.29 2.82
CA ALA A 277 20.17 12.41 1.69
C ALA A 277 20.62 10.98 2.01
N MET A 278 19.74 10.00 1.86
CA MET A 278 20.15 8.59 1.82
C MET A 278 20.38 8.24 0.36
N ILE A 279 21.61 7.83 0.04
CA ILE A 279 22.03 7.55 -1.33
C ILE A 279 22.45 6.08 -1.40
N GLU A 280 21.69 5.29 -2.14
CA GLU A 280 22.14 3.96 -2.55
C GLU A 280 23.31 4.08 -3.53
N SER A 281 24.44 3.47 -3.21
CA SER A 281 25.61 3.38 -4.06
C SER A 281 26.45 2.15 -3.69
N THR A 282 27.60 1.96 -4.34
CA THR A 282 28.61 0.97 -3.94
C THR A 282 29.07 1.15 -2.49
N ARG A 283 28.95 2.38 -1.96
CA ARG A 283 29.16 2.74 -0.57
C ARG A 283 27.94 3.52 -0.06
N SER A 284 26.80 2.84 0.00
CA SER A 284 25.55 3.42 0.49
C SER A 284 25.73 4.01 1.90
N ALA A 285 25.15 5.18 2.14
CA ALA A 285 25.19 5.87 3.43
C ALA A 285 24.12 6.97 3.50
N LEU A 286 23.90 7.47 4.71
CA LEU A 286 23.31 8.79 4.94
C LEU A 286 24.37 9.86 4.66
N PHE A 287 23.96 10.95 4.04
CA PHE A 287 24.76 12.14 3.83
C PHE A 287 24.04 13.34 4.44
N ARG A 288 24.79 14.25 5.03
CA ARG A 288 24.29 15.52 5.57
C ARG A 288 25.03 16.69 4.94
N SER A 289 24.28 17.72 4.57
CA SER A 289 24.80 19.04 4.23
C SER A 289 24.33 20.03 5.29
N ASP A 290 25.18 21.01 5.62
CA ASP A 290 24.87 22.14 6.52
C ASP A 290 24.90 23.49 5.76
N ASP A 291 25.00 23.46 4.43
CA ASP A 291 25.17 24.64 3.57
C ASP A 291 24.24 24.61 2.33
N ALA A 292 23.04 24.06 2.51
CA ALA A 292 22.01 23.89 1.49
C ALA A 292 22.48 23.06 0.29
N GLY A 293 23.24 22.00 0.52
CA GLY A 293 23.64 21.01 -0.48
C GLY A 293 24.87 21.37 -1.30
N LYS A 294 25.67 22.36 -0.90
CA LYS A 294 26.93 22.71 -1.60
C LYS A 294 28.06 21.74 -1.22
N THR A 295 28.12 21.35 0.04
CA THR A 295 29.03 20.32 0.55
C THR A 295 28.27 19.29 1.39
N TRP A 296 28.78 18.06 1.38
CA TRP A 296 28.16 16.92 2.02
C TRP A 296 29.17 16.17 2.87
N GLN A 297 28.70 15.64 3.99
CA GLN A 297 29.44 14.79 4.91
C GLN A 297 28.79 13.41 4.92
N GLU A 298 29.57 12.35 4.71
CA GLU A 298 29.13 10.97 4.92
C GLU A 298 28.86 10.77 6.42
N GLY A 299 27.65 10.31 6.74
CA GLY A 299 27.18 9.99 8.10
C GLY A 299 27.06 8.48 8.31
N ASP A 300 25.97 8.05 8.93
CA ASP A 300 25.76 6.63 9.23
C ASP A 300 25.69 5.75 7.97
N ARG A 301 26.30 4.58 8.05
CA ARG A 301 26.33 3.53 7.01
C ARG A 301 26.11 2.14 7.59
N SER A 302 25.54 2.09 8.80
CA SER A 302 25.22 0.83 9.45
C SER A 302 24.23 0.05 8.60
N ASN A 303 24.15 -1.27 8.82
CA ASN A 303 23.15 -2.10 8.14
C ASN A 303 21.72 -1.59 8.38
N TRP A 304 21.44 -0.89 9.48
CA TRP A 304 20.15 -0.30 9.77
C TRP A 304 19.87 0.94 8.92
N MET A 305 20.88 1.71 8.54
CA MET A 305 20.68 2.86 7.64
C MET A 305 20.57 2.44 6.18
N VAL A 306 21.36 1.46 5.76
CA VAL A 306 21.46 1.05 4.35
C VAL A 306 20.66 -0.20 4.02
N TRP A 307 19.73 -0.61 4.89
CA TRP A 307 18.90 -1.77 4.66
C TRP A 307 17.96 -1.54 3.48
N ARG A 308 18.10 -2.38 2.44
CA ARG A 308 17.22 -2.43 1.26
C ARG A 308 16.77 -1.03 0.80
N PRO A 309 17.71 -0.17 0.36
CA PRO A 309 17.42 1.25 0.10
C PRO A 309 16.46 1.46 -1.08
N PHE A 310 16.18 0.44 -1.91
CA PHE A 310 15.09 0.50 -2.87
C PHE A 310 13.70 0.52 -2.23
N TYR A 311 13.57 0.00 -1.02
CA TYR A 311 12.30 -0.18 -0.31
C TYR A 311 12.23 0.77 0.89
N PHE A 312 13.28 0.85 1.71
CA PHE A 312 13.34 1.70 2.91
C PHE A 312 14.29 2.89 2.71
N ALA A 313 13.77 3.95 2.13
CA ALA A 313 14.56 5.15 1.85
C ALA A 313 14.07 6.41 2.54
N ASN A 314 12.81 6.47 2.99
CA ASN A 314 12.19 7.70 3.45
C ASN A 314 13.01 8.35 4.59
N LEU A 315 13.04 9.68 4.61
CA LEU A 315 13.68 10.46 5.66
C LEU A 315 12.69 11.52 6.12
N ILE A 316 12.49 11.62 7.43
CA ILE A 316 11.61 12.62 8.05
C ILE A 316 12.44 13.37 9.09
N VAL A 317 12.64 14.66 8.88
CA VAL A 317 13.34 15.52 9.83
C VAL A 317 12.31 16.18 10.75
N ASP A 318 12.63 16.24 12.04
CA ASP A 318 11.80 16.90 13.03
C ASP A 318 11.57 18.39 12.66
N PRO A 319 10.32 18.89 12.75
CA PRO A 319 10.00 20.25 12.33
C PRO A 319 10.60 21.34 13.23
N LYS A 320 11.10 21.00 14.42
CA LYS A 320 11.67 21.92 15.41
C LYS A 320 13.15 21.68 15.69
N ASN A 321 13.71 20.52 15.33
CA ASN A 321 15.10 20.18 15.57
C ASN A 321 15.76 19.55 14.33
N GLU A 322 16.66 20.28 13.68
CA GLU A 322 17.33 19.82 12.47
C GLU A 322 18.26 18.61 12.68
N ASN A 323 18.64 18.32 13.93
CA ASN A 323 19.49 17.19 14.27
C ASN A 323 18.69 15.92 14.57
N LYS A 324 17.36 16.05 14.69
CA LYS A 324 16.49 14.90 14.94
C LYS A 324 15.89 14.40 13.63
N VAL A 325 16.29 13.20 13.22
CA VAL A 325 15.89 12.60 11.94
C VAL A 325 15.43 11.16 12.13
N TYR A 326 14.30 10.86 11.53
CA TYR A 326 13.67 9.54 11.52
C TYR A 326 13.85 8.92 10.14
N LYS A 327 14.09 7.61 10.13
CA LYS A 327 14.10 6.80 8.91
C LYS A 327 13.18 5.59 9.12
N PRO A 328 12.05 5.55 8.41
CA PRO A 328 11.28 4.33 8.22
C PRO A 328 12.15 3.24 7.58
N ASP A 329 12.20 2.08 8.23
CA ASP A 329 12.94 0.90 7.82
C ASP A 329 12.17 -0.36 8.29
N GLY A 330 12.73 -1.56 8.15
CA GLY A 330 12.20 -2.76 8.82
C GLY A 330 11.88 -2.46 10.30
N PRO A 331 12.82 -1.84 11.03
CA PRO A 331 12.55 -1.11 12.26
C PRO A 331 12.47 0.41 12.02
N LEU A 332 11.69 1.15 12.80
CA LEU A 332 11.80 2.61 12.78
C LEU A 332 13.09 3.00 13.49
N ILE A 333 13.97 3.76 12.83
CA ILE A 333 15.18 4.28 13.46
C ILE A 333 15.17 5.79 13.57
N MET A 334 15.83 6.31 14.59
CA MET A 334 15.89 7.74 14.87
C MET A 334 17.29 8.14 15.36
N SER A 335 17.71 9.33 14.94
CA SER A 335 18.93 10.00 15.38
C SER A 335 18.56 11.33 16.02
N GLU A 336 19.26 11.72 17.09
CA GLU A 336 19.16 13.05 17.72
C GLU A 336 20.43 13.90 17.55
N ASP A 337 21.46 13.33 16.94
CA ASP A 337 22.80 13.91 16.82
C ASP A 337 23.17 14.31 15.39
N GLY A 338 22.16 14.44 14.54
CA GLY A 338 22.33 14.89 13.17
C GLY A 338 22.70 13.78 12.20
N GLY A 339 22.25 12.55 12.46
CA GLY A 339 22.50 11.40 11.61
C GLY A 339 23.88 10.74 11.80
N LYS A 340 24.56 11.03 12.91
CA LYS A 340 25.85 10.40 13.25
C LYS A 340 25.66 9.04 13.89
N SER A 341 24.62 8.89 14.69
CA SER A 341 24.21 7.61 15.28
C SER A 341 22.68 7.46 15.26
N PHE A 342 22.21 6.20 15.20
CA PHE A 342 20.80 5.86 15.15
C PHE A 342 20.46 4.79 16.19
N SER A 343 19.28 4.88 16.77
CA SER A 343 18.68 3.86 17.64
C SER A 343 17.38 3.34 17.03
N GLY A 344 17.06 2.08 17.32
CA GLY A 344 15.75 1.51 17.00
C GLY A 344 14.71 2.02 17.98
N ILE A 345 13.58 2.49 17.45
CA ILE A 345 12.39 2.93 18.17
C ILE A 345 11.16 2.17 17.63
N GLY A 346 9.95 2.58 17.99
CA GLY A 346 8.68 2.00 17.55
C GLY A 346 7.91 1.27 18.65
N GLY A 347 8.56 0.89 19.76
CA GLY A 347 7.89 0.57 21.03
C GLY A 347 6.72 -0.40 20.95
N GLY A 348 6.96 -1.66 20.53
CA GLY A 348 5.92 -2.70 20.44
C GLY A 348 5.07 -2.67 19.17
N ALA A 349 5.36 -1.75 18.25
CA ALA A 349 4.82 -1.76 16.89
C ALA A 349 5.40 -2.91 16.03
N HIS A 350 4.75 -3.17 14.90
CA HIS A 350 5.01 -4.34 14.08
C HIS A 350 6.41 -4.28 13.45
N GLY A 351 6.59 -3.43 12.44
CA GLY A 351 7.78 -3.47 11.57
C GLY A 351 7.41 -3.21 10.10
N ASP A 352 8.43 -2.94 9.29
CA ASP A 352 8.33 -2.46 7.91
C ASP A 352 7.60 -1.11 7.83
N TYR A 353 8.23 -0.08 8.42
CA TYR A 353 7.70 1.28 8.49
C TYR A 353 7.89 2.00 7.16
N HIS A 354 6.90 2.81 6.78
CA HIS A 354 6.88 3.51 5.49
C HIS A 354 6.79 5.03 5.63
N ASP A 355 6.07 5.51 6.64
CA ASP A 355 5.86 6.95 6.83
C ASP A 355 5.68 7.32 8.31
N VAL A 356 6.06 8.56 8.63
CA VAL A 356 5.98 9.13 9.97
C VAL A 356 5.46 10.56 9.85
N TRP A 357 4.38 10.84 10.55
CA TRP A 357 3.94 12.20 10.82
C TRP A 357 4.40 12.62 12.22
N ILE A 358 5.07 13.77 12.29
CA ILE A 358 5.53 14.38 13.52
C ILE A 358 4.62 15.57 13.81
N ASN A 359 4.03 15.62 15.01
CA ASN A 359 3.20 16.74 15.40
C ASN A 359 4.05 18.02 15.54
N PRO A 360 3.81 19.07 14.73
CA PRO A 360 4.62 20.29 14.78
C PRO A 360 4.44 21.06 16.09
N GLU A 361 3.34 20.86 16.83
CA GLU A 361 3.13 21.52 18.12
C GLU A 361 3.83 20.80 19.27
N ASN A 362 3.93 19.47 19.23
CA ASN A 362 4.61 18.63 20.22
C ASN A 362 5.31 17.46 19.51
N THR A 363 6.63 17.54 19.37
CA THR A 363 7.44 16.61 18.58
C THR A 363 7.64 15.23 19.24
N ASP A 364 7.17 15.04 20.47
CA ASP A 364 7.07 13.71 21.07
C ASP A 364 5.84 12.93 20.59
N HIS A 365 4.84 13.63 20.03
CA HIS A 365 3.66 13.00 19.47
C HIS A 365 3.89 12.61 18.01
N LEU A 366 4.00 11.31 17.78
CA LEU A 366 4.20 10.71 16.46
C LEU A 366 2.99 9.87 16.05
N ILE A 367 2.68 9.88 14.76
CA ILE A 367 1.83 8.88 14.11
C ILE A 367 2.68 8.23 13.03
N PHE A 368 2.75 6.91 13.01
CA PHE A 368 3.52 6.20 11.99
C PHE A 368 2.79 4.97 11.47
N GLY A 369 3.12 4.64 10.23
CA GLY A 369 2.48 3.60 9.43
C GLY A 369 3.48 2.54 9.04
N ASP A 370 3.08 1.28 9.22
CA ASP A 370 3.87 0.11 8.87
C ASP A 370 2.99 -0.98 8.22
N ASP A 371 3.56 -2.17 7.97
CA ASP A 371 2.81 -3.30 7.40
C ASP A 371 1.71 -3.85 8.35
N GLY A 372 1.79 -3.49 9.64
CA GLY A 372 0.85 -3.85 10.70
C GLY A 372 -0.30 -2.84 10.92
N GLY A 373 -0.23 -1.63 10.36
CA GLY A 373 -1.27 -0.60 10.46
C GLY A 373 -0.75 0.75 10.92
N VAL A 374 -1.57 1.47 11.69
CA VAL A 374 -1.23 2.80 12.23
C VAL A 374 -0.94 2.70 13.72
N TRP A 375 0.09 3.41 14.14
CA TRP A 375 0.57 3.46 15.51
C TRP A 375 0.75 4.90 15.96
N TYR A 376 0.67 5.10 17.26
CA TYR A 376 0.80 6.41 17.88
C TYR A 376 1.76 6.32 19.05
N SER A 377 2.59 7.33 19.22
CA SER A 377 3.51 7.48 20.33
C SER A 377 3.49 8.91 20.84
N TYR A 378 3.71 9.08 22.15
CA TYR A 378 3.72 10.37 22.84
C TYR A 378 5.03 10.58 23.61
N ASP A 379 6.04 9.76 23.32
CA ASP A 379 7.37 9.77 23.89
C ASP A 379 8.44 9.56 22.79
N SER A 380 8.24 10.21 21.64
CA SER A 380 9.19 10.18 20.51
C SER A 380 9.42 8.80 19.89
N GLY A 381 8.44 7.90 20.01
CA GLY A 381 8.46 6.55 19.44
C GLY A 381 9.05 5.50 20.37
N ASN A 382 9.38 5.83 21.61
CA ASN A 382 9.93 4.86 22.57
C ASN A 382 8.88 3.82 23.00
N THR A 383 7.63 4.24 23.20
CA THR A 383 6.47 3.37 23.42
C THR A 383 5.32 3.75 22.50
N SER A 384 4.52 2.75 22.10
CA SER A 384 3.51 2.94 21.07
C SER A 384 2.25 2.15 21.33
N TRP A 385 1.13 2.64 20.81
CA TRP A 385 -0.12 1.90 20.77
C TRP A 385 -0.66 1.75 19.35
N LYS A 386 -1.33 0.63 19.09
CA LYS A 386 -1.95 0.32 17.81
C LYS A 386 -3.32 0.97 17.66
N GLY A 387 -3.61 1.53 16.49
CA GLY A 387 -4.97 1.84 16.05
C GLY A 387 -5.69 0.56 15.59
N ASN A 388 -6.45 -0.08 16.47
CA ASN A 388 -7.13 -1.37 16.22
C ASN A 388 -8.50 -1.25 15.51
N ASN A 389 -8.67 -0.23 14.67
CA ASN A 389 -9.94 0.17 14.07
C ASN A 389 -9.82 0.49 12.57
N LEU A 390 -8.77 -0.01 11.90
CA LEU A 390 -8.50 0.17 10.48
C LEU A 390 -8.54 -1.18 9.75
N PRO A 391 -9.64 -1.52 9.05
CA PRO A 391 -9.78 -2.81 8.39
C PRO A 391 -9.20 -2.78 6.96
N ILE A 392 -7.88 -2.59 6.86
CA ILE A 392 -7.12 -2.49 5.60
C ILE A 392 -6.22 -3.72 5.36
N SER A 393 -6.62 -4.87 5.88
CA SER A 393 -5.85 -6.11 5.77
C SER A 393 -5.71 -6.60 4.33
N GLN A 394 -4.52 -7.08 3.97
CA GLN A 394 -4.22 -7.64 2.66
C GLN A 394 -4.25 -9.17 2.76
N PHE A 395 -5.21 -9.81 2.10
CA PHE A 395 -5.34 -11.26 2.11
C PHE A 395 -4.54 -11.90 0.97
N TYR A 396 -3.80 -12.96 1.29
CA TYR A 396 -3.20 -13.84 0.27
C TYR A 396 -4.19 -14.90 -0.20
N HIS A 397 -4.96 -15.45 0.75
CA HIS A 397 -5.91 -16.54 0.51
C HIS A 397 -7.11 -16.38 1.44
N VAL A 398 -8.27 -16.82 0.95
CA VAL A 398 -9.54 -16.85 1.68
C VAL A 398 -10.13 -18.24 1.56
N SER A 399 -10.61 -18.80 2.67
CA SER A 399 -11.35 -20.05 2.71
C SER A 399 -12.59 -19.93 3.59
N VAL A 400 -13.54 -20.84 3.40
CA VAL A 400 -14.76 -20.94 4.20
C VAL A 400 -14.98 -22.38 4.66
N ASP A 401 -15.68 -22.56 5.77
CA ASP A 401 -16.21 -23.86 6.16
C ASP A 401 -17.72 -23.97 5.92
N ASN A 402 -18.29 -25.13 6.28
CA ASN A 402 -19.72 -25.42 6.16
C ASN A 402 -20.45 -25.43 7.52
N ASN A 403 -19.90 -24.77 8.55
CA ASN A 403 -20.56 -24.67 9.85
C ASN A 403 -21.77 -23.72 9.80
N ASP A 404 -22.61 -23.74 10.83
CA ASP A 404 -23.66 -22.73 11.05
C ASP A 404 -23.53 -22.20 12.49
N PRO A 405 -23.06 -20.95 12.70
CA PRO A 405 -22.58 -20.01 11.67
C PRO A 405 -21.34 -20.54 10.90
N TYR A 406 -21.22 -20.22 9.60
CA TYR A 406 -20.03 -20.59 8.83
C TYR A 406 -18.88 -19.66 9.19
N HIS A 407 -17.65 -20.13 9.04
CA HIS A 407 -16.46 -19.33 9.26
C HIS A 407 -15.84 -18.88 7.95
N VAL A 408 -15.34 -17.66 7.93
CA VAL A 408 -14.42 -17.17 6.89
C VAL A 408 -13.03 -17.09 7.49
N PHE A 409 -12.08 -17.73 6.84
CA PHE A 409 -10.68 -17.71 7.21
C PHE A 409 -9.88 -16.95 6.15
N GLY A 410 -8.77 -16.36 6.55
CA GLY A 410 -7.79 -15.91 5.58
C GLY A 410 -6.42 -15.65 6.15
N GLY A 411 -5.42 -15.87 5.30
CA GLY A 411 -4.01 -15.58 5.60
C GLY A 411 -3.69 -14.15 5.19
N LEU A 412 -3.18 -13.37 6.14
CA LEU A 412 -2.88 -11.96 5.94
C LEU A 412 -1.41 -11.75 5.59
N GLN A 413 -1.13 -10.69 4.85
CA GLN A 413 0.23 -10.20 4.63
C GLN A 413 0.84 -9.79 5.97
N ASP A 414 1.92 -10.47 6.36
CA ASP A 414 2.73 -10.26 7.57
C ASP A 414 1.97 -10.31 8.92
N ASN A 415 0.64 -10.44 8.90
CA ASN A 415 -0.25 -10.26 10.04
C ASN A 415 -1.02 -11.55 10.42
N SER A 416 -0.34 -12.70 10.37
CA SER A 416 -0.89 -14.01 10.74
C SER A 416 -2.18 -14.38 9.98
N ASN A 417 -3.03 -15.25 10.55
CA ASN A 417 -4.30 -15.66 9.98
C ASN A 417 -5.46 -15.10 10.79
N THR A 418 -6.62 -14.90 10.16
CA THR A 418 -7.86 -14.46 10.82
C THR A 418 -9.00 -15.43 10.55
N GLN A 419 -9.94 -15.49 11.49
CA GLN A 419 -11.20 -16.23 11.41
C GLN A 419 -12.32 -15.28 11.85
N ALA A 420 -13.46 -15.31 11.15
CA ALA A 420 -14.68 -14.61 11.54
C ALA A 420 -15.89 -15.54 11.40
N GLU A 421 -16.87 -15.40 12.30
CA GLU A 421 -18.13 -16.16 12.32
C GLU A 421 -19.26 -15.44 11.55
N PHE A 422 -20.06 -16.21 10.82
CA PHE A 422 -21.15 -15.71 9.97
C PHE A 422 -22.45 -16.50 10.16
N PRO A 423 -23.41 -15.99 10.94
CA PRO A 423 -24.74 -16.57 10.97
C PRO A 423 -25.41 -16.42 9.61
N ILE A 424 -26.06 -17.48 9.14
CA ILE A 424 -26.86 -17.49 7.90
C ILE A 424 -28.16 -16.71 8.16
N ALA A 425 -28.05 -15.39 8.34
CA ALA A 425 -29.20 -14.50 8.38
C ALA A 425 -29.51 -14.01 6.97
N ALA A 426 -30.72 -14.30 6.51
CA ALA A 426 -31.25 -14.08 5.16
C ALA A 426 -30.75 -12.79 4.46
N GLY A 427 -30.05 -12.96 3.33
CA GLY A 427 -29.94 -11.94 2.29
C GLY A 427 -28.76 -10.95 2.39
N LYS A 428 -27.55 -11.38 2.79
CA LYS A 428 -26.34 -10.52 2.70
C LYS A 428 -25.11 -11.31 2.22
N ILE A 429 -24.32 -10.74 1.31
CA ILE A 429 -23.06 -11.30 0.80
C ILE A 429 -21.88 -10.69 1.55
N SER A 430 -20.91 -11.54 1.89
CA SER A 430 -19.61 -11.13 2.40
C SER A 430 -18.61 -11.02 1.24
N LEU A 431 -17.87 -9.92 1.18
CA LEU A 431 -16.73 -9.74 0.29
C LEU A 431 -15.45 -9.70 1.13
N VAL A 432 -14.47 -10.49 0.74
CA VAL A 432 -13.07 -10.29 1.14
C VAL A 432 -12.39 -9.62 -0.04
N GLU A 433 -11.96 -8.39 0.14
CA GLU A 433 -11.31 -7.61 -0.92
C GLU A 433 -9.81 -7.89 -0.89
N THR A 434 -9.29 -8.76 -1.78
CA THR A 434 -7.94 -8.64 -2.39
C THR A 434 -7.67 -9.77 -3.40
N VAL A 435 -7.60 -9.42 -4.70
CA VAL A 435 -6.69 -10.08 -5.68
C VAL A 435 -6.25 -9.01 -6.70
N SER A 436 -5.05 -8.45 -6.55
CA SER A 436 -4.39 -7.70 -7.63
C SER A 436 -3.42 -8.62 -8.35
N GLY A 437 -3.90 -9.29 -9.41
CA GLY A 437 -3.05 -9.98 -10.39
C GLY A 437 -2.68 -9.04 -11.56
N PRO A 438 -1.54 -9.26 -12.26
CA PRO A 438 -1.17 -8.45 -13.40
C PRO A 438 -1.95 -8.88 -14.67
N PHE A 439 -2.34 -7.92 -15.50
CA PHE A 439 -2.92 -8.01 -16.86
C PHE A 439 -4.47 -7.97 -17.00
N PRO A 440 -4.98 -7.46 -18.15
CA PRO A 440 -6.10 -6.51 -18.16
C PRO A 440 -7.47 -7.18 -18.23
N THR A 441 -8.45 -6.45 -17.67
CA THR A 441 -9.90 -6.63 -17.85
C THR A 441 -10.39 -8.04 -17.63
N HIS A 442 -10.79 -8.35 -16.39
CA HIS A 442 -12.15 -8.78 -16.00
C HIS A 442 -12.16 -8.75 -14.47
N ARG A 443 -13.13 -8.07 -13.86
CA ARG A 443 -13.28 -8.01 -12.39
C ARG A 443 -13.53 -9.44 -11.88
N MET A 444 -12.53 -10.09 -11.29
CA MET A 444 -12.78 -11.26 -10.44
C MET A 444 -12.96 -10.78 -9.01
N ARG A 445 -14.23 -10.64 -8.63
CA ARG A 445 -14.65 -10.60 -7.23
C ARG A 445 -14.85 -12.05 -6.79
N THR A 446 -14.06 -12.55 -5.85
CA THR A 446 -14.37 -13.84 -5.23
C THR A 446 -15.56 -13.60 -4.30
N MET A 447 -16.70 -14.19 -4.66
CA MET A 447 -17.98 -14.04 -3.98
C MET A 447 -18.38 -15.41 -3.43
N PHE A 448 -18.69 -15.49 -2.14
CA PHE A 448 -19.13 -16.73 -1.50
C PHE A 448 -20.62 -16.65 -1.19
N MET A 449 -21.36 -17.66 -1.66
CA MET A 449 -22.76 -17.90 -1.31
C MET A 449 -22.86 -19.21 -0.51
N PRO A 450 -23.83 -19.36 0.41
CA PRO A 450 -24.05 -20.63 1.09
C PRO A 450 -24.51 -21.68 0.06
N SER A 451 -23.72 -22.73 -0.16
CA SER A 451 -24.14 -23.88 -0.94
C SER A 451 -25.08 -24.76 -0.12
N HIS A 452 -26.25 -25.11 -0.66
CA HIS A 452 -27.02 -26.23 -0.15
C HIS A 452 -26.22 -27.54 -0.28
N LYS A 453 -26.38 -28.43 0.70
CA LYS A 453 -25.74 -29.75 0.78
C LYS A 453 -25.76 -30.45 -0.58
N VAL A 454 -24.58 -30.62 -1.17
CA VAL A 454 -24.36 -31.60 -2.24
C VAL A 454 -23.88 -32.87 -1.55
N ASP A 455 -24.63 -33.94 -1.78
CA ASP A 455 -24.34 -35.28 -1.28
C ASP A 455 -23.05 -35.80 -1.93
N THR A 456 -22.03 -36.09 -1.12
CA THR A 456 -20.74 -36.62 -1.59
C THR A 456 -20.83 -38.13 -1.74
N SER A 457 -21.22 -38.59 -2.92
CA SER A 457 -21.01 -39.97 -3.34
C SER A 457 -20.64 -40.04 -4.82
N ASP A 458 -19.42 -39.65 -5.17
CA ASP A 458 -18.68 -40.37 -6.22
C ASP A 458 -17.18 -40.04 -6.15
N GLU A 459 -16.40 -41.00 -5.65
CA GLU A 459 -14.97 -41.08 -5.91
C GLU A 459 -14.79 -41.74 -7.29
N SER A 460 -14.40 -41.00 -8.31
CA SER A 460 -13.42 -41.47 -9.31
C SER A 460 -13.15 -40.44 -10.41
N THR A 461 -11.90 -40.47 -10.89
CA THR A 461 -11.34 -39.83 -12.10
C THR A 461 -10.89 -38.36 -12.03
N VAL A 462 -9.67 -38.16 -11.53
CA VAL A 462 -8.81 -37.04 -11.95
C VAL A 462 -7.72 -37.58 -12.89
N GLN A 463 -7.81 -37.23 -14.17
CA GLN A 463 -6.72 -37.37 -15.15
C GLN A 463 -5.92 -36.05 -15.20
N PRO A 464 -4.58 -36.06 -15.10
CA PRO A 464 -3.80 -34.83 -15.13
C PRO A 464 -3.62 -34.28 -16.56
N TRP A 465 -3.82 -32.98 -16.68
CA TRP A 465 -3.62 -32.16 -17.89
C TRP A 465 -2.14 -32.16 -18.31
N LYS A 466 -1.84 -32.61 -19.55
CA LYS A 466 -0.51 -32.51 -20.16
C LYS A 466 -0.31 -31.13 -20.79
N ALA A 467 0.62 -30.34 -20.28
CA ALA A 467 1.08 -29.12 -20.94
C ALA A 467 2.01 -29.45 -22.12
N GLY A 468 1.62 -29.02 -23.33
CA GLY A 468 2.44 -29.12 -24.54
C GLY A 468 3.64 -28.18 -24.49
N ARG A 469 4.84 -28.73 -24.74
CA ARG A 469 6.07 -27.97 -25.03
C ARG A 469 6.16 -27.72 -26.53
N SER A 470 6.36 -26.46 -26.93
CA SER A 470 6.96 -26.14 -28.24
C SER A 470 8.44 -25.79 -28.07
N SER A 471 9.20 -26.27 -29.05
CA SER A 471 10.64 -26.32 -29.29
C SER A 471 11.54 -25.15 -28.84
N ARG A 472 12.72 -25.50 -28.31
CA ARG A 472 14.05 -25.05 -28.79
C ARG A 472 15.15 -26.04 -28.33
N SER A 473 16.04 -26.40 -29.24
CA SER A 473 17.17 -27.34 -29.07
C SER A 473 18.36 -26.73 -28.31
N PRO A 474 19.26 -27.54 -27.73
CA PRO A 474 20.31 -27.08 -26.82
C PRO A 474 21.69 -26.96 -27.48
N THR A 475 22.49 -25.98 -27.04
CA THR A 475 23.96 -26.01 -27.15
C THR A 475 24.58 -25.67 -25.80
N THR A 476 25.16 -26.70 -25.19
CA THR A 476 26.31 -26.78 -24.28
C THR A 476 26.86 -25.52 -23.59
N GLY A 477 26.94 -25.56 -22.26
CA GLY A 477 27.82 -24.72 -21.45
C GLY A 477 27.80 -25.13 -19.97
N LYS A 478 28.90 -25.74 -19.50
CA LYS A 478 29.11 -26.20 -18.12
C LYS A 478 29.24 -25.01 -17.14
N GLY A 479 28.74 -25.16 -15.92
CA GLY A 479 29.06 -24.25 -14.81
C GLY A 479 28.28 -24.57 -13.53
N ASN A 480 29.00 -25.03 -12.51
CA ASN A 480 28.50 -25.53 -11.23
C ASN A 480 27.71 -24.48 -10.42
N PHE A 481 26.60 -24.89 -9.81
CA PHE A 481 26.06 -24.26 -8.60
C PHE A 481 25.79 -25.32 -7.53
N VAL A 482 26.46 -25.16 -6.40
CA VAL A 482 26.32 -25.95 -5.17
C VAL A 482 25.08 -25.45 -4.43
N SER A 483 24.09 -26.30 -4.21
CA SER A 483 22.95 -26.01 -3.33
C SER A 483 23.23 -26.50 -1.92
N THR A 484 23.35 -25.60 -0.96
CA THR A 484 23.27 -25.93 0.47
C THR A 484 21.80 -26.05 0.88
N GLY A 485 21.39 -27.27 1.21
CA GLY A 485 20.05 -27.57 1.71
C GLY A 485 19.89 -27.21 3.19
N ILE A 486 18.74 -26.66 3.56
CA ILE A 486 18.29 -26.52 4.94
C ILE A 486 17.19 -27.56 5.19
N ARG A 487 17.45 -28.41 6.18
CA ARG A 487 16.58 -29.50 6.66
C ARG A 487 15.36 -28.93 7.38
N ARG A 488 14.19 -29.49 7.08
CA ARG A 488 13.01 -29.47 7.97
C ARG A 488 13.29 -30.38 9.17
N PHE A 489 13.04 -29.89 10.37
CA PHE A 489 12.71 -30.75 11.50
C PHE A 489 11.20 -30.72 11.71
N THR A 490 10.71 -31.90 12.08
CA THR A 490 9.35 -32.35 12.36
C THR A 490 8.58 -31.50 13.35
#